data_AF-A0AAV5VTI1-F1
#
_entry.id   AF-A0AAV5VTI1-F1
#
_cell.length_a   1.000
_cell.length_b   1.000
_cell.length_c   1.000
_cell.angle_alpha   90.00
_cell.angle_beta   90.00
_cell.angle_gamma   90.00
#
_symmetry.space_group_name_H-M   'P 1'
#
loop_
_entity.id
_entity.type
_entity.pdbx_description
1 polymer ?
#
loop_
_entity_poly.entity_id
_entity_poly.type
_entity_poly.pdbx_seq_one_letter_code
_entity_poly.pdbx_strand_id
1 'polypeptide(L)'
;IINIFGVTGSTIGKLFIVVHRFVVIRRTTLIEDVWSNRINCILTFILLVLSCARCVSIFFCGYAIIVRDGVRLVTFIDNECNVADKTQSSVINLIYIIYSVVLTVLTSRQLINIRRNAEVRAQTQKFIMTQQRNMFIIVSACTVSHLIKAMHQFCWIFAAYFRLPSLNAILINTYAYPHYLATYSASLTLVIFSPRVRRLLMTFRNV
;
A
#
# COMPACT_ATOMS: atom_id res chain seq x y z
N ILE A 1 10.89 -9.93 11.58
CA ILE A 1 9.65 -9.51 12.29
C ILE A 1 9.28 -8.06 11.94
N ILE A 2 10.10 -7.05 12.28
CA ILE A 2 9.78 -5.62 12.05
C ILE A 2 9.39 -5.32 10.59
N ASN A 3 10.13 -5.86 9.61
CA ASN A 3 9.80 -5.67 8.19
C ASN A 3 8.42 -6.24 7.82
N ILE A 4 8.07 -7.44 8.31
CA ILE A 4 6.77 -8.08 8.03
C ILE A 4 5.64 -7.29 8.67
N PHE A 5 5.84 -6.83 9.91
CA PHE A 5 4.92 -5.94 10.60
C PHE A 5 4.69 -4.65 9.81
N GLY A 6 5.76 -3.95 9.45
CA GLY A 6 5.70 -2.67 8.74
C GLY A 6 5.09 -2.79 7.34
N VAL A 7 5.42 -3.84 6.58
CA VAL A 7 4.84 -4.09 5.26
C VAL A 7 3.34 -4.36 5.37
N THR A 8 2.92 -5.22 6.31
CA THR A 8 1.51 -5.55 6.52
C THR A 8 0.72 -4.33 6.94
N GLY A 9 1.20 -3.59 7.95
CA GLY A 9 0.59 -2.35 8.41
C GLY A 9 0.51 -1.30 7.32
N SER A 10 1.56 -1.16 6.49
CA SER A 10 1.53 -0.24 5.35
C SER A 10 0.47 -0.61 4.32
N THR A 11 0.32 -1.89 3.97
CA THR A 11 -0.70 -2.34 3.01
C THR A 11 -2.11 -2.13 3.55
N ILE A 12 -2.38 -2.50 4.80
CA ILE A 12 -3.70 -2.31 5.44
C ILE A 12 -4.01 -0.81 5.59
N GLY A 13 -3.04 -0.01 6.01
CA GLY A 13 -3.22 1.45 6.14
C GLY A 13 -3.57 2.11 4.81
N LYS A 14 -2.91 1.68 3.72
CA LYS A 14 -3.25 2.14 2.36
C LYS A 14 -4.67 1.73 1.96
N LEU A 15 -5.12 0.52 2.31
CA LEU A 15 -6.51 0.11 2.09
C LEU A 15 -7.49 1.06 2.77
N PHE A 16 -7.24 1.41 4.03
CA PHE A 16 -8.08 2.37 4.76
C PHE A 16 -8.09 3.75 4.11
N ILE A 17 -6.95 4.22 3.59
CA ILE A 17 -6.90 5.49 2.84
C ILE A 17 -7.77 5.44 1.58
N VAL A 18 -7.74 4.33 0.83
CA VAL A 18 -8.57 4.17 -0.38
C VAL A 18 -10.06 4.14 -0.02
N VAL A 19 -10.42 3.39 1.04
CA VAL A 19 -11.81 3.34 1.55
C VAL A 19 -12.27 4.71 2.02
N HIS A 20 -11.45 5.42 2.80
CA HIS A 20 -11.75 6.77 3.27
C HIS A 20 -12.05 7.72 2.09
N ARG A 21 -11.19 7.70 1.07
CA ARG A 21 -11.36 8.56 -0.11
C ARG A 21 -12.63 8.25 -0.89
N PHE A 22 -12.94 6.96 -1.06
CA PHE A 22 -14.21 6.57 -1.67
C PHE A 22 -15.41 7.12 -0.86
N VAL A 23 -15.36 7.02 0.46
CA VAL A 23 -16.42 7.54 1.35
C VAL A 23 -16.54 9.07 1.26
N VAL A 24 -15.42 9.80 1.23
CA VAL A 24 -15.40 11.27 1.07
C VAL A 24 -16.03 11.67 -0.27
N ILE A 25 -15.64 11.03 -1.37
CA ILE A 25 -16.14 11.37 -2.72
C ILE A 25 -17.61 10.97 -2.89
N ARG A 26 -18.06 9.90 -2.22
CA ARG A 26 -19.47 9.50 -2.23
C ARG A 26 -20.38 10.53 -1.55
N ARG A 27 -19.87 11.34 -0.63
CA ARG A 27 -20.64 12.41 0.02
C ARG A 27 -20.60 13.68 -0.84
N THR A 28 -21.78 14.23 -1.12
CA THR A 28 -21.94 15.47 -1.91
C THR A 28 -21.25 16.69 -1.29
N THR A 29 -21.00 16.66 0.01
CA THR A 29 -20.34 17.76 0.75
C THR A 29 -18.82 17.76 0.58
N LEU A 30 -18.20 16.66 0.14
CA LEU A 30 -16.74 16.52 -0.05
C LEU A 30 -15.89 16.95 1.16
N ILE A 31 -16.48 16.90 2.36
CA ILE A 31 -15.80 17.24 3.62
C ILE A 31 -14.81 16.12 3.92
N GLU A 32 -13.54 16.45 4.15
CA GLU A 32 -12.47 15.47 4.43
C GLU A 32 -12.58 14.84 5.83
N ASP A 33 -13.32 15.47 6.75
CA ASP A 33 -13.53 15.02 8.13
C ASP A 33 -14.78 14.12 8.27
N VAL A 34 -14.84 13.04 7.47
CA VAL A 34 -15.94 12.08 7.55
C VAL A 34 -15.75 11.10 8.70
N TRP A 35 -14.50 10.81 9.04
CA TRP A 35 -14.15 9.86 10.09
C TRP A 35 -13.88 10.58 11.39
N SER A 36 -14.74 10.34 12.39
CA SER A 36 -14.49 10.81 13.74
C SER A 36 -13.16 10.26 14.29
N ASN A 37 -12.56 10.98 15.25
CA ASN A 37 -11.36 10.54 15.97
C ASN A 37 -11.53 9.13 16.57
N ARG A 38 -12.75 8.76 16.99
CA ARG A 38 -13.06 7.43 17.50
C ARG A 38 -12.91 6.35 16.42
N ILE A 39 -13.39 6.60 15.20
CA ILE A 39 -13.23 5.68 14.07
C ILE A 39 -11.75 5.54 13.70
N ASN A 40 -11.01 6.65 13.64
CA ASN A 40 -9.57 6.63 13.35
C ASN A 40 -8.80 5.81 14.40
N CYS A 41 -9.13 5.96 15.69
CA CYS A 41 -8.52 5.19 16.76
C CYS A 41 -8.81 3.69 16.62
N ILE A 42 -10.06 3.32 16.36
CA ILE A 42 -10.47 1.91 16.15
C ILE A 42 -9.75 1.31 14.95
N LEU A 43 -9.71 2.01 13.81
CA LEU A 43 -9.03 1.53 12.61
C LEU A 43 -7.52 1.38 12.83
N THR A 44 -6.89 2.31 13.56
CA THR A 44 -5.47 2.23 13.92
C THR A 44 -5.20 1.03 14.82
N PHE A 45 -6.07 0.77 15.80
CA PHE A 45 -5.97 -0.41 16.66
C PHE A 45 -6.11 -1.70 15.85
N ILE A 46 -7.10 -1.79 14.94
CA ILE A 46 -7.28 -2.94 14.04
C ILE A 46 -6.03 -3.16 13.18
N LEU A 47 -5.45 -2.09 12.62
CA LEU A 47 -4.23 -2.16 11.82
C LEU A 47 -3.05 -2.71 12.63
N LEU A 48 -2.86 -2.25 13.86
CA LEU A 48 -1.82 -2.74 14.76
C LEU A 48 -2.02 -4.22 15.10
N VAL A 49 -3.25 -4.61 15.49
CA VAL A 49 -3.58 -6.00 15.85
C VAL A 49 -3.36 -6.94 14.67
N LEU A 50 -3.85 -6.61 13.47
CA LEU A 50 -3.65 -7.43 12.28
C LEU A 50 -2.18 -7.55 11.87
N SER A 51 -1.42 -6.45 12.02
CA SER A 51 0.02 -6.46 11.74
C SER A 51 0.79 -7.32 12.74
N CYS A 52 0.43 -7.26 14.04
CA CYS A 52 0.98 -8.13 15.09
C CYS A 52 0.63 -9.60 14.85
N ALA A 53 -0.65 -9.88 14.58
CA ALA A 53 -1.13 -11.23 14.31
C ALA A 53 -0.36 -11.89 13.16
N ARG A 54 -0.03 -11.12 12.12
CA ARG A 54 0.76 -11.62 11.00
C ARG A 54 2.17 -12.06 11.42
N CYS A 55 2.78 -11.40 12.40
CA CYS A 55 4.11 -11.75 12.90
C CYS A 55 4.15 -13.03 13.73
N VAL A 56 3.00 -13.49 14.26
CA VAL A 56 2.91 -14.70 15.09
C VAL A 56 3.45 -15.93 14.34
N SER A 57 3.15 -16.03 13.03
CA SER A 57 3.62 -17.14 12.17
C SER A 57 5.14 -17.34 12.19
N ILE A 58 5.94 -16.29 12.37
CA ILE A 58 7.40 -16.35 12.35
C ILE A 58 7.95 -17.08 13.58
N PHE A 59 7.25 -17.02 14.72
CA PHE A 59 7.69 -17.70 15.94
C PHE A 59 7.61 -19.22 15.85
N PHE A 60 6.82 -19.74 14.92
CA PHE A 60 6.68 -21.18 14.68
C PHE A 60 7.60 -21.67 13.55
N CYS A 61 8.42 -20.79 12.98
CA CYS A 61 9.32 -21.13 11.88
C CYS A 61 10.71 -21.54 12.36
N GLY A 62 11.26 -22.57 11.73
CA GLY A 62 12.68 -22.94 11.88
C GLY A 62 13.61 -21.88 11.29
N TYR A 63 14.79 -21.75 11.88
CA TYR A 63 15.87 -20.89 11.38
C TYR A 63 16.95 -21.76 10.72
N ALA A 64 17.32 -21.42 9.49
CA ALA A 64 18.50 -22.01 8.85
C ALA A 64 19.76 -21.34 9.43
N ILE A 65 20.60 -22.14 10.07
CA ILE A 65 21.86 -21.71 10.67
C ILE A 65 22.99 -22.10 9.72
N ILE A 66 23.74 -21.13 9.21
CA ILE A 66 24.97 -21.36 8.47
C ILE A 66 26.13 -21.06 9.42
N VAL A 67 27.07 -22.00 9.53
CA VAL A 67 28.31 -21.77 10.28
C VAL A 67 29.34 -21.17 9.32
N ARG A 68 29.70 -19.91 9.51
CA ARG A 68 30.79 -19.25 8.76
C ARG A 68 31.86 -18.86 9.77
N ASP A 69 33.10 -19.30 9.54
CA ASP A 69 34.25 -19.00 10.41
C ASP A 69 34.03 -19.38 11.88
N GLY A 70 33.35 -20.52 12.13
CA GLY A 70 33.02 -21.00 13.47
C GLY A 70 31.88 -20.25 14.17
N VAL A 71 31.33 -19.20 13.56
CA VAL A 71 30.19 -18.45 14.09
C VAL A 71 28.90 -18.96 13.46
N ARG A 72 27.92 -19.30 14.30
CA ARG A 72 26.55 -19.65 13.87
C ARG A 72 25.82 -18.38 13.44
N LEU A 73 25.69 -18.18 12.14
CA LEU A 73 24.92 -17.07 11.56
C LEU A 73 23.54 -17.59 11.15
N VAL A 74 22.50 -16.97 11.70
CA VAL A 74 21.13 -17.18 11.23
C VAL A 74 20.99 -16.40 9.93
N THR A 75 21.06 -17.09 8.80
CA THR A 75 21.06 -16.44 7.49
C THR A 75 19.66 -16.31 6.92
N PHE A 76 18.83 -17.36 7.02
CA PHE A 76 17.51 -17.39 6.40
C PHE A 76 16.48 -18.15 7.24
N ILE A 77 15.21 -17.76 7.08
CA ILE A 77 14.08 -18.57 7.53
C ILE A 77 14.04 -19.83 6.64
N ASP A 78 13.65 -20.96 7.21
CA ASP A 78 13.48 -22.20 6.46
C ASP A 78 12.62 -22.02 5.19
N ASN A 79 12.94 -22.77 4.14
CA ASN A 79 12.34 -22.61 2.81
C ASN A 79 10.82 -22.78 2.83
N GLU A 80 10.31 -23.74 3.62
CA GLU A 80 8.88 -23.98 3.77
C GLU A 80 8.18 -22.76 4.36
N CYS A 81 8.75 -22.19 5.42
CA CYS A 81 8.24 -20.99 6.06
C CYS A 81 8.33 -19.75 5.17
N ASN A 82 9.40 -19.61 4.37
CA ASN A 82 9.51 -18.51 3.41
C ASN A 82 8.41 -18.60 2.34
N VAL A 83 8.12 -19.81 1.83
CA VAL A 83 7.00 -20.01 0.89
C VAL A 83 5.66 -19.66 1.55
N ALA A 84 5.41 -20.13 2.78
CA ALA A 84 4.19 -19.82 3.51
C ALA A 84 4.02 -18.30 3.74
N ASP A 85 5.08 -17.61 4.17
CA ASP A 85 5.07 -16.16 4.39
C ASP A 85 4.78 -15.38 3.10
N LYS A 86 5.42 -15.78 1.99
CA LYS A 86 5.22 -15.17 0.68
C LYS A 86 3.81 -15.40 0.16
N THR A 87 3.26 -16.59 0.32
CA THR A 87 1.87 -16.91 -0.07
C THR A 87 0.88 -16.05 0.71
N GLN A 88 1.04 -15.93 2.04
CA GLN A 88 0.18 -15.07 2.86
C GLN A 88 0.31 -13.59 2.47
N SER A 89 1.53 -13.10 2.21
CA SER A 89 1.75 -11.72 1.75
C SER A 89 1.09 -11.48 0.38
N SER A 90 1.18 -12.44 -0.53
CA SER A 90 0.56 -12.38 -1.85
C SER A 90 -0.96 -12.32 -1.75
N VAL A 91 -1.59 -13.13 -0.88
CA VAL A 91 -3.04 -13.10 -0.63
C VAL A 91 -3.49 -11.72 -0.14
N ILE A 92 -2.79 -11.14 0.85
CA ILE A 92 -3.13 -9.80 1.37
C ILE A 92 -3.01 -8.74 0.27
N ASN A 93 -1.94 -8.78 -0.54
CA ASN A 93 -1.75 -7.83 -1.64
C ASN A 93 -2.79 -8.02 -2.74
N LEU A 94 -3.20 -9.25 -3.04
CA LEU A 94 -4.25 -9.56 -4.02
C LEU A 94 -5.60 -8.98 -3.56
N ILE A 95 -5.98 -9.22 -2.31
CA ILE A 95 -7.19 -8.65 -1.70
C ILE A 95 -7.13 -7.12 -1.80
N TYR A 96 -6.02 -6.51 -1.37
CA TYR A 96 -5.81 -5.07 -1.45
C TYR A 96 -5.99 -4.53 -2.87
N ILE A 97 -5.44 -5.19 -3.88
CA ILE A 97 -5.55 -4.76 -5.29
C ILE A 97 -6.99 -4.84 -5.77
N ILE A 98 -7.69 -5.94 -5.50
CA ILE A 98 -9.08 -6.11 -5.93
C ILE A 98 -9.94 -4.97 -5.35
N TYR A 99 -9.85 -4.74 -4.04
CA TYR A 99 -10.57 -3.64 -3.39
C TYR A 99 -10.13 -2.28 -3.92
N SER A 100 -8.82 -2.06 -4.09
CA SER A 100 -8.30 -0.76 -4.53
C SER A 100 -8.71 -0.42 -5.96
N VAL A 101 -8.68 -1.39 -6.88
CA VAL A 101 -9.12 -1.20 -8.27
C VAL A 101 -10.62 -0.92 -8.31
N VAL A 102 -11.43 -1.72 -7.62
CA VAL A 102 -12.90 -1.52 -7.57
C VAL A 102 -13.23 -0.15 -7.00
N LEU A 103 -12.67 0.21 -5.84
CA LEU A 103 -12.92 1.50 -5.20
C LEU A 103 -12.40 2.66 -6.05
N THR A 104 -11.26 2.52 -6.73
CA THR A 104 -10.72 3.56 -7.63
C THR A 104 -11.63 3.77 -8.83
N VAL A 105 -12.14 2.71 -9.44
CA VAL A 105 -13.10 2.81 -10.56
C VAL A 105 -14.39 3.47 -10.11
N LEU A 106 -14.96 3.05 -8.97
CA LEU A 106 -16.17 3.67 -8.42
C LEU A 106 -15.94 5.15 -8.07
N THR A 107 -14.80 5.47 -7.47
CA THR A 107 -14.40 6.83 -7.14
C THR A 107 -14.27 7.69 -8.39
N SER A 108 -13.66 7.17 -9.45
CA SER A 108 -13.52 7.85 -10.74
C SER A 108 -14.88 8.19 -11.36
N ARG A 109 -15.81 7.22 -11.38
CA ARG A 109 -17.17 7.42 -11.87
C ARG A 109 -17.91 8.50 -11.08
N GLN A 110 -17.82 8.48 -9.75
CA GLN A 110 -18.43 9.50 -8.91
C GLN A 110 -17.82 10.87 -9.11
N LEU A 111 -16.49 10.97 -9.26
CA LEU A 111 -15.81 12.22 -9.53
C LEU A 111 -16.24 12.84 -10.86
N ILE A 112 -16.42 12.04 -11.92
CA ILE A 112 -16.94 12.51 -13.21
C ILE A 112 -18.36 13.04 -13.06
N ASN A 113 -19.22 12.34 -12.31
CA ASN A 113 -20.59 12.78 -12.06
C ASN A 113 -20.63 14.12 -11.30
N ILE A 114 -19.83 14.25 -10.24
CA ILE A 114 -19.73 15.50 -9.48
C ILE A 114 -19.19 16.63 -10.36
N ARG A 115 -18.17 16.37 -11.19
CA ARG A 115 -17.63 17.38 -12.12
C ARG A 115 -18.70 17.91 -13.07
N ARG A 116 -19.52 17.02 -13.65
CA ARG A 116 -20.60 17.40 -14.57
C ARG A 116 -21.64 18.29 -13.89
N ASN A 117 -21.98 17.99 -12.64
CA ASN A 117 -22.93 18.81 -11.86
C ASN A 117 -22.29 20.10 -11.33
N ALA A 118 -20.97 20.12 -11.16
CA ALA A 118 -20.24 21.24 -10.61
C ALA A 118 -19.96 22.36 -11.62
N GLU A 119 -19.90 22.04 -12.91
CA GLU A 119 -19.81 23.04 -13.99
C GLU A 119 -21.00 24.03 -13.97
N VAL A 120 -22.10 23.69 -13.28
CA VAL A 120 -23.28 24.54 -13.09
C VAL A 120 -23.17 25.47 -11.86
N ARG A 121 -22.27 25.22 -10.88
CA ARG A 121 -22.22 25.92 -9.58
C ARG A 121 -20.83 26.49 -9.23
N ALA A 122 -20.57 27.74 -9.65
CA ALA A 122 -19.63 28.71 -9.06
C ALA A 122 -18.15 28.32 -8.79
N GLN A 123 -17.32 29.35 -8.58
CA GLN A 123 -15.84 29.30 -8.45
C GLN A 123 -15.32 28.38 -7.33
N THR A 124 -16.04 28.24 -6.21
CA THR A 124 -15.61 27.45 -5.03
C THR A 124 -15.48 25.96 -5.34
N GLN A 125 -16.29 25.41 -6.26
CA GLN A 125 -16.20 24.00 -6.63
C GLN A 125 -14.94 23.67 -7.44
N LYS A 126 -14.38 24.64 -8.17
CA LYS A 126 -13.17 24.43 -8.98
C LYS A 126 -11.95 24.08 -8.12
N PHE A 127 -11.81 24.73 -6.96
CA PHE A 127 -10.73 24.42 -6.02
C PHE A 127 -10.86 22.99 -5.45
N ILE A 128 -12.07 22.64 -4.98
CA ILE A 128 -12.34 21.31 -4.41
C ILE A 128 -12.12 20.23 -5.47
N MET A 129 -12.59 20.43 -6.71
CA MET A 129 -12.38 19.48 -7.81
C MET A 129 -10.90 19.28 -8.14
N THR A 130 -10.10 20.35 -8.08
CA THR A 130 -8.65 20.26 -8.31
C THR A 130 -7.98 19.44 -7.22
N GLN A 131 -8.36 19.66 -5.95
CA GLN A 131 -7.86 18.87 -4.82
C GLN A 131 -8.24 17.40 -4.94
N GLN A 132 -9.49 17.09 -5.28
CA GLN A 132 -9.97 15.72 -5.47
C GLN A 132 -9.26 15.02 -6.63
N ARG A 133 -9.02 15.72 -7.75
CA ARG A 133 -8.25 15.20 -8.89
C ARG A 133 -6.82 14.85 -8.48
N ASN A 134 -6.13 15.72 -7.74
CA ASN A 134 -4.77 15.44 -7.28
C ASN A 134 -4.73 14.22 -6.35
N MET A 135 -5.71 14.10 -5.45
CA MET A 135 -5.84 12.92 -4.60
C MET A 135 -6.14 11.66 -5.42
N PHE A 136 -7.00 11.73 -6.43
CA PHE A 136 -7.27 10.60 -7.32
C PHE A 136 -5.99 10.12 -8.04
N ILE A 137 -5.15 11.05 -8.52
CA ILE A 137 -3.86 10.73 -9.15
C ILE A 137 -2.95 9.99 -8.15
N ILE A 138 -2.84 10.48 -6.91
CA ILE A 138 -2.04 9.85 -5.85
C ILE A 138 -2.50 8.41 -5.57
N VAL A 139 -3.81 8.17 -5.43
CA VAL A 139 -4.35 6.81 -5.22
C VAL A 139 -4.09 5.91 -6.42
N SER A 140 -4.30 6.42 -7.62
CA SER A 140 -4.09 5.64 -8.85
C SER A 140 -2.64 5.20 -8.97
N ALA A 141 -1.69 6.12 -8.76
CA ALA A 141 -0.26 5.81 -8.78
C ALA A 141 0.12 4.77 -7.70
N CYS A 142 -0.44 4.88 -6.49
CA CYS A 142 -0.23 3.90 -5.43
C CYS A 142 -0.86 2.53 -5.77
N THR A 143 -2.02 2.51 -6.42
CA THR A 143 -2.68 1.27 -6.84
C THR A 143 -1.87 0.55 -7.90
N VAL A 144 -1.38 1.28 -8.91
CA VAL A 144 -0.55 0.73 -9.99
C VAL A 144 0.78 0.19 -9.45
N SER A 145 1.46 0.92 -8.55
CA SER A 145 2.73 0.45 -7.99
C SER A 145 2.58 -0.86 -7.19
N HIS A 146 1.48 -1.00 -6.45
CA HIS A 146 1.16 -2.25 -5.76
C HIS A 146 0.72 -3.37 -6.68
N LEU A 147 0.00 -3.06 -7.77
CA LEU A 147 -0.31 -4.04 -8.80
C LEU A 147 0.96 -4.66 -9.38
N ILE A 148 1.95 -3.82 -9.74
CA ILE A 148 3.26 -4.29 -10.22
C ILE A 148 3.93 -5.20 -9.18
N LYS A 149 3.90 -4.80 -7.90
CA LYS A 149 4.45 -5.62 -6.80
C LYS A 149 3.75 -6.97 -6.66
N ALA A 150 2.43 -7.02 -6.71
CA ALA A 150 1.72 -8.28 -6.59
C ALA A 150 1.93 -9.19 -7.81
N MET A 151 1.98 -8.62 -9.02
CA MET A 151 2.35 -9.38 -10.22
C MET A 151 3.74 -10.00 -10.07
N HIS A 152 4.73 -9.23 -9.58
CA HIS A 152 6.06 -9.76 -9.31
C HIS A 152 6.05 -10.89 -8.27
N GLN A 153 5.33 -10.72 -7.16
CA GLN A 153 5.18 -11.76 -6.14
C GLN A 153 4.46 -13.01 -6.67
N PHE A 154 3.44 -12.84 -7.51
CA PHE A 154 2.74 -13.94 -8.15
C PHE A 154 3.66 -14.72 -9.10
N CYS A 155 4.44 -14.02 -9.94
CA CYS A 155 5.45 -14.63 -10.78
C CYS A 155 6.47 -15.42 -9.97
N TRP A 156 6.82 -14.95 -8.76
CA TRP A 156 7.73 -15.66 -7.87
C TRP A 156 7.13 -16.96 -7.35
N ILE A 157 5.89 -16.93 -6.84
CA ILE A 157 5.19 -18.13 -6.39
C ILE A 157 5.06 -19.13 -7.55
N PHE A 158 4.72 -18.65 -8.75
CA PHE A 158 4.65 -19.45 -9.96
C PHE A 158 6.01 -20.11 -10.28
N ALA A 159 7.10 -19.35 -10.31
CA ALA A 159 8.43 -19.87 -10.57
C ALA A 159 8.87 -20.92 -9.54
N ALA A 160 8.53 -20.71 -8.26
CA ALA A 160 8.81 -21.66 -7.19
C ALA A 160 8.00 -22.96 -7.34
N TYR A 161 6.70 -22.84 -7.64
CA TYR A 161 5.80 -23.98 -7.81
C TYR A 161 6.23 -24.87 -8.99
N PHE A 162 6.55 -24.27 -10.14
CA PHE A 162 7.02 -24.99 -11.34
C PHE A 162 8.51 -25.34 -11.32
N ARG A 163 9.22 -25.05 -10.21
CA ARG A 163 10.66 -25.31 -10.04
C ARG A 163 11.51 -24.74 -11.19
N LEU A 164 11.29 -23.47 -11.53
CA LEU A 164 11.99 -22.76 -12.61
C LEU A 164 13.16 -21.92 -12.04
N PRO A 165 14.38 -22.48 -11.88
CA PRO A 165 15.47 -21.83 -11.15
C PRO A 165 15.94 -20.53 -11.81
N SER A 166 16.02 -20.49 -13.14
CA SER A 166 16.46 -19.31 -13.89
C SER A 166 15.51 -18.12 -13.70
N LEU A 167 14.20 -18.36 -13.77
CA LEU A 167 13.19 -17.32 -13.52
C LEU A 167 13.21 -16.87 -12.05
N ASN A 168 13.34 -17.82 -11.12
CA ASN A 168 13.45 -17.50 -9.70
C ASN A 168 14.66 -16.60 -9.40
N ALA A 169 15.83 -16.86 -10.01
CA ALA A 169 17.01 -16.03 -9.86
C ALA A 169 16.80 -14.59 -10.37
N ILE A 170 16.15 -14.44 -11.53
CA ILE A 170 15.79 -13.11 -12.06
C ILE A 170 14.83 -12.39 -11.12
N LEU A 171 13.82 -13.09 -10.60
CA LEU A 171 12.82 -12.49 -9.69
C LEU A 171 13.44 -12.06 -8.36
N ILE A 172 14.38 -12.83 -7.81
CA ILE A 172 15.14 -12.44 -6.62
C ILE A 172 15.93 -11.16 -6.89
N ASN A 173 16.68 -11.10 -8.00
CA ASN A 173 17.49 -9.93 -8.35
C ASN A 173 16.64 -8.68 -8.62
N THR A 174 15.43 -8.86 -9.15
CA THR A 174 14.53 -7.76 -9.48
C THR A 174 13.59 -7.37 -8.33
N TYR A 175 13.51 -8.13 -7.23
CA TYR A 175 12.54 -7.91 -6.16
C TYR A 175 12.60 -6.53 -5.52
N ALA A 176 13.81 -5.94 -5.43
CA ALA A 176 14.00 -4.63 -4.82
C ALA A 176 13.23 -3.51 -5.55
N TYR A 177 13.18 -3.55 -6.88
CA TYR A 177 12.56 -2.48 -7.68
C TYR A 177 11.05 -2.31 -7.44
N PRO A 178 10.19 -3.34 -7.65
CA PRO A 178 8.76 -3.22 -7.42
C PRO A 178 8.46 -3.02 -5.93
N HIS A 179 9.29 -3.57 -5.04
CA HIS A 179 9.15 -3.35 -3.60
C HIS A 179 9.34 -1.87 -3.25
N TYR A 180 10.46 -1.25 -3.66
CA TYR A 180 10.72 0.17 -3.39
C TYR A 180 9.73 1.09 -4.11
N LEU A 181 9.32 0.76 -5.33
CA LEU A 181 8.29 1.50 -6.05
C LEU A 181 6.98 1.54 -5.26
N ALA A 182 6.49 0.39 -4.77
CA ALA A 182 5.26 0.32 -3.97
C ALA A 182 5.41 0.98 -2.58
N THR A 183 6.61 0.96 -2.01
CA THR A 183 6.91 1.59 -0.72
C THR A 183 6.92 3.11 -0.83
N TYR A 184 7.65 3.68 -1.79
CA TYR A 184 7.90 5.12 -1.89
C TYR A 184 6.92 5.88 -2.79
N SER A 185 6.17 5.20 -3.67
CA SER A 185 5.22 5.85 -4.59
C SER A 185 4.23 6.78 -3.88
N ALA A 186 3.68 6.38 -2.73
CA ALA A 186 2.74 7.21 -1.97
C ALA A 186 3.39 8.51 -1.48
N SER A 187 4.56 8.42 -0.84
CA SER A 187 5.28 9.59 -0.33
C SER A 187 5.71 10.53 -1.46
N LEU A 188 6.27 9.97 -2.54
CA LEU A 188 6.72 10.74 -3.70
C LEU A 188 5.55 11.47 -4.37
N THR A 189 4.44 10.76 -4.63
CA THR A 189 3.25 11.36 -5.26
C THR A 189 2.58 12.38 -4.35
N LEU A 190 2.56 12.16 -3.02
CA LEU A 190 2.08 13.16 -2.07
C LEU A 190 2.91 14.44 -2.13
N VAL A 191 4.25 14.34 -2.11
CA VAL A 191 5.13 15.52 -2.20
C VAL A 191 4.95 16.24 -3.54
N ILE A 192 4.80 15.52 -4.64
CA ILE A 192 4.64 16.14 -5.97
C ILE A 192 3.27 16.83 -6.11
N PHE A 193 2.19 16.16 -5.74
CA PHE A 193 0.82 16.58 -6.07
C PHE A 193 0.06 17.27 -4.93
N SER A 194 0.58 17.31 -3.70
CA SER A 194 -0.05 18.00 -2.56
C SER A 194 0.65 19.33 -2.25
N PRO A 195 0.06 20.48 -2.62
CA PRO A 195 0.61 21.79 -2.29
C PRO A 195 0.75 22.01 -0.78
N ARG A 196 -0.15 21.44 0.02
CA ARG A 196 -0.12 21.51 1.49
C ARG A 196 1.15 20.85 2.04
N VAL A 197 1.48 19.65 1.55
CA VAL A 197 2.68 18.91 1.97
C VAL A 197 3.94 19.66 1.56
N ARG A 198 4.00 20.18 0.32
CA ARG A 198 5.14 20.99 -0.13
C ARG A 198 5.35 22.24 0.72
N ARG A 199 4.27 22.94 1.06
CA ARG A 199 4.33 24.14 1.90
C ARG A 199 4.87 23.79 3.29
N LEU A 200 4.37 22.74 3.93
CA LEU A 200 4.87 22.29 5.23
C LEU A 200 6.36 21.96 5.19
N LEU A 201 6.82 21.23 4.17
CA LEU A 201 8.24 20.90 3.99
C LEU A 201 9.12 22.14 3.76
N MET A 202 8.62 23.14 3.03
CA MET A 202 9.33 24.41 2.81
C MET A 202 9.34 25.30 4.05
N THR A 203 8.27 25.32 4.84
CA THR A 203 8.21 26.10 6.09
C THR A 203 9.21 25.59 7.13
N PHE A 204 9.44 24.27 7.19
CA PHE A 204 10.47 23.68 8.06
C PHE A 204 11.90 24.05 7.67
N ARG A 205 12.14 24.58 6.46
CA ARG A 205 13.48 24.97 5.99
C ARG A 205 13.90 26.38 6.46
N ASN A 206 12.98 27.17 6.99
CA ASN A 206 13.24 28.54 7.44
C ASN A 206 13.40 28.68 8.97
N VAL A 207 13.61 27.55 9.66
CA VAL A 207 13.94 27.47 11.09
C VAL A 207 15.32 26.83 11.19
#